data_AF-W2VS53-F1
#
_entry.id   AF-W2VS53-F1
#
_cell.length_a   1.000
_cell.length_b   1.000
_cell.length_c   1.000
_cell.angle_alpha   90.00
_cell.angle_beta   90.00
_cell.angle_gamma   90.00
#
_symmetry.space_group_name_H-M   'P 1'
#
loop_
_entity.id
_entity.type
_entity.pdbx_description
1 polymer ?
#
loop_
_entity_poly.entity_id
_entity_poly.type
_entity_poly.pdbx_seq_one_letter_code
_entity_poly.pdbx_strand_id
1 'polypeptide(L)'
;MLVARSLRRSAAVFHVRNVPSSSESYRAAAPVSSARFFSSERHNTKLPRVVSEQTLFENPWIRLKRILFLDAHGSERHWTGLERTTTYPKTSSEGVTGSTESAEAQEQDTQEICDAVVVFPFLTKQGAPTRVVLIRQFRPPVGQWVLELPAGLIDAKEVPEVAAMRELKEETGYVGSRVLHMGPPMVNDQGVTNGKCRLLLVEIRDEEQQSPLKQQLEPDEIIHVVHAPLEGLVDWLEARKLREKDAIDARLYSYALGLHALPRGLGNSAN
;
A
#
# COMPACT_ATOMS: atom_id res chain seq x y z
N MET A 1 65.06 -4.66 22.47
CA MET A 1 65.31 -3.25 22.11
C MET A 1 65.41 -3.18 20.59
N LEU A 2 64.32 -2.85 19.90
CA LEU A 2 64.29 -2.72 18.44
C LEU A 2 63.38 -1.53 18.07
N VAL A 3 63.78 -0.86 16.99
CA VAL A 3 63.49 0.54 16.63
C VAL A 3 62.41 0.63 15.54
N ALA A 4 61.77 1.82 15.46
CA ALA A 4 61.07 2.41 14.30
C ALA A 4 59.66 1.87 13.97
N ARG A 5 58.68 2.64 13.45
CA ARG A 5 58.69 3.96 12.78
C ARG A 5 57.27 4.55 12.76
N SER A 6 57.20 5.87 12.86
CA SER A 6 56.01 6.71 12.64
C SER A 6 55.57 6.67 11.17
N LEU A 7 54.26 6.54 10.91
CA LEU A 7 53.66 6.78 9.59
C LEU A 7 52.79 8.04 9.62
N ARG A 8 53.15 8.96 8.72
CA ARG A 8 52.56 10.27 8.47
C ARG A 8 51.17 10.12 7.83
N ARG A 9 50.20 10.93 8.25
CA ARG A 9 48.95 11.16 7.51
C ARG A 9 49.23 12.24 6.44
N SER A 10 49.09 11.89 5.17
CA SER A 10 49.04 12.87 4.07
C SER A 10 47.66 13.52 4.03
N ALA A 11 47.63 14.84 4.13
CA ALA A 11 46.47 15.66 3.78
C ALA A 11 46.45 15.83 2.25
N ALA A 12 45.39 15.39 1.59
CA ALA A 12 45.13 15.69 0.19
C ALA A 12 44.30 16.98 0.11
N VAL A 13 44.90 18.02 -0.46
CA VAL A 13 44.26 19.28 -0.82
C VAL A 13 43.47 19.05 -2.10
N PHE A 14 42.14 19.11 -2.03
CA PHE A 14 41.29 19.09 -3.23
C PHE A 14 41.15 20.52 -3.77
N HIS A 15 41.58 20.71 -5.01
CA HIS A 15 41.35 21.92 -5.80
C HIS A 15 39.86 22.06 -6.13
N VAL A 16 39.27 23.20 -5.74
CA VAL A 16 37.96 23.63 -6.23
C VAL A 16 38.12 24.06 -7.69
N ARG A 17 37.47 23.34 -8.61
CA ARG A 17 37.29 23.81 -10.00
C ARG A 17 35.90 24.45 -10.12
N ASN A 18 35.88 25.67 -10.64
CA ASN A 18 34.68 26.41 -11.00
C ASN A 18 33.79 25.59 -11.97
N VAL A 19 32.51 25.46 -11.63
CA VAL A 19 31.46 24.96 -12.53
C VAL A 19 30.71 26.18 -13.08
N PRO A 20 30.50 26.30 -14.40
CA PRO A 20 29.74 27.41 -14.95
C PRO A 20 28.24 27.25 -14.66
N SER A 21 27.59 28.37 -14.36
CA SER A 21 26.13 28.47 -14.24
C SER A 21 25.47 28.31 -15.61
N SER A 22 24.70 27.25 -15.80
CA SER A 22 23.72 27.16 -16.89
C SER A 22 22.35 26.84 -16.30
N SER A 23 21.50 27.87 -16.32
CA SER A 23 20.07 27.78 -16.11
C SER A 23 19.44 26.97 -17.25
N GLU A 24 19.13 25.70 -17.02
CA GLU A 24 18.28 24.94 -17.92
C GLU A 24 16.90 24.73 -17.28
N SER A 25 15.93 25.40 -17.89
CA SER A 25 14.50 25.30 -17.63
C SER A 25 14.01 23.86 -17.74
N TYR A 26 13.27 23.40 -16.72
CA TYR A 26 12.50 22.15 -16.75
C TYR A 26 11.63 22.09 -18.01
N ARG A 27 11.96 21.20 -18.96
CA ARG A 27 11.07 20.83 -20.06
C ARG A 27 10.06 19.81 -19.56
N ALA A 28 8.78 20.14 -19.67
CA ALA A 28 7.67 19.23 -19.42
C ALA A 28 7.81 17.98 -20.32
N ALA A 29 7.62 16.80 -19.73
CA ALA A 29 7.62 15.53 -20.45
C ALA A 29 6.50 15.52 -21.50
N ALA A 30 6.83 15.11 -22.73
CA ALA A 30 5.88 14.99 -23.83
C ALA A 30 4.82 13.92 -23.53
N PRO A 31 3.56 14.10 -23.98
CA PRO A 31 2.52 13.10 -23.77
C PRO A 31 2.84 11.81 -24.52
N VAL A 32 2.67 10.68 -23.85
CA VAL A 32 2.80 9.35 -24.44
C VAL A 32 1.71 9.22 -25.51
N SER A 33 2.14 9.13 -26.77
CA SER A 33 1.27 8.91 -27.93
C SER A 33 0.46 7.63 -27.71
N SER A 34 -0.87 7.76 -27.69
CA SER A 34 -1.81 6.65 -27.61
C SER A 34 -1.61 5.73 -28.82
N ALA A 35 -0.92 4.60 -28.63
CA ALA A 35 -0.84 3.55 -29.63
C ALA A 35 -2.28 3.06 -29.92
N ARG A 36 -2.80 3.39 -31.10
CA ARG A 36 -4.08 2.87 -31.58
C ARG A 36 -3.90 1.40 -31.92
N PHE A 37 -4.35 0.52 -31.03
CA PHE A 37 -4.52 -0.90 -31.34
C PHE A 37 -5.67 -1.05 -32.33
N PHE A 38 -5.34 -1.25 -33.61
CA PHE A 38 -6.30 -1.76 -34.58
C PHE A 38 -6.45 -3.27 -34.36
N SER A 39 -7.56 -3.68 -33.73
CA SER A 39 -8.02 -5.08 -33.77
C SER A 39 -9.14 -5.17 -34.79
N SER A 40 -8.84 -5.77 -35.94
CA SER A 40 -9.83 -6.18 -36.93
C SER A 40 -10.27 -7.62 -36.62
N GLU A 41 -11.28 -7.78 -35.77
CA GLU A 41 -12.16 -8.96 -35.74
C GLU A 41 -13.33 -8.66 -34.79
N ARG A 42 -14.54 -8.49 -35.33
CA ARG A 42 -15.77 -8.45 -34.52
C ARG A 42 -16.17 -9.86 -34.13
N HIS A 43 -15.38 -10.49 -33.26
CA HIS A 43 -15.92 -11.57 -32.46
C HIS A 43 -16.93 -10.94 -31.48
N ASN A 44 -18.16 -11.45 -31.47
CA ASN A 44 -19.17 -11.11 -30.48
C ASN A 44 -18.76 -11.71 -29.11
N THR A 45 -17.66 -11.24 -28.54
CA THR A 45 -17.21 -11.64 -27.20
C THR A 45 -17.97 -10.79 -26.20
N LYS A 46 -19.01 -11.35 -25.60
CA LYS A 46 -19.56 -10.78 -24.38
C LYS A 46 -18.45 -10.82 -23.33
N LEU A 47 -18.17 -9.68 -22.68
CA LEU A 47 -17.19 -9.64 -21.59
C LEU A 47 -17.64 -10.57 -20.45
N PRO A 48 -16.70 -11.23 -19.76
CA PRO A 48 -17.03 -11.99 -18.57
C PRO A 48 -17.76 -11.11 -17.56
N ARG A 49 -18.80 -11.66 -16.91
CA ARG A 49 -19.60 -10.90 -15.94
C ARG A 49 -20.23 -11.83 -14.92
N VAL A 50 -20.34 -11.34 -13.69
CA VAL A 50 -21.10 -11.98 -12.62
C VAL A 50 -22.58 -12.03 -13.01
N VAL A 51 -23.22 -13.17 -12.77
CA VAL A 51 -24.65 -13.42 -12.99
C VAL A 51 -25.42 -13.36 -11.68
N SER A 52 -24.91 -14.04 -10.65
CA SER A 52 -25.53 -14.07 -9.33
C SER A 52 -24.51 -14.39 -8.25
N GLU A 53 -24.89 -14.05 -7.02
CA GLU A 53 -24.13 -14.33 -5.82
C GLU A 53 -25.06 -14.95 -4.77
N GLN A 54 -24.64 -16.06 -4.18
CA GLN A 54 -25.36 -16.74 -3.11
C GLN A 54 -24.52 -16.72 -1.84
N THR A 55 -25.08 -16.21 -0.75
CA THR A 55 -24.44 -16.29 0.58
C THR A 55 -24.48 -17.73 1.08
N LEU A 56 -23.32 -18.30 1.38
CA LEU A 56 -23.17 -19.63 1.97
C LEU A 56 -23.01 -19.56 3.50
N PHE A 57 -22.34 -18.51 4.00
CA PHE A 57 -22.11 -18.26 5.42
C PHE A 57 -21.90 -16.76 5.64
N GLU A 58 -22.27 -16.26 6.82
CA GLU A 58 -22.04 -14.87 7.21
C GLU A 58 -21.86 -14.77 8.74
N ASN A 59 -20.96 -13.88 9.17
CA ASN A 59 -20.84 -13.42 10.54
C ASN A 59 -20.61 -11.88 10.55
N PRO A 60 -20.41 -11.22 11.70
CA PRO A 60 -20.23 -9.77 11.75
C PRO A 60 -19.04 -9.21 10.96
N TRP A 61 -18.08 -10.04 10.56
CA TRP A 61 -16.83 -9.61 9.93
C TRP A 61 -16.72 -10.00 8.45
N ILE A 62 -17.22 -11.19 8.09
CA ILE A 62 -17.06 -11.77 6.75
C ILE A 62 -18.33 -12.47 6.26
N ARG A 63 -18.47 -12.50 4.93
CA ARG A 63 -19.47 -13.29 4.21
C ARG A 63 -18.78 -14.17 3.16
N LEU A 64 -19.12 -15.45 3.17
CA LEU A 64 -18.71 -16.44 2.17
C LEU A 64 -19.79 -16.54 1.09
N LYS A 65 -19.38 -16.44 -0.17
CA LYS A 65 -20.27 -16.45 -1.34
C LYS A 65 -19.92 -17.55 -2.33
N ARG A 66 -20.95 -18.10 -2.97
CA ARG A 66 -20.86 -18.76 -4.27
C ARG A 66 -21.21 -17.74 -5.35
N ILE A 67 -20.32 -17.55 -6.30
CA ILE A 67 -20.45 -16.58 -7.39
C ILE A 67 -20.64 -17.36 -8.69
N LEU A 68 -21.74 -17.13 -9.39
CA LEU A 68 -21.97 -17.60 -10.75
C LEU A 68 -21.54 -16.50 -11.72
N PHE A 69 -20.68 -16.80 -12.69
CA PHE A 69 -20.31 -15.87 -13.75
C PHE A 69 -20.33 -16.55 -15.12
N LEU A 70 -20.51 -15.77 -16.18
CA LEU A 70 -20.30 -16.25 -17.54
C LEU A 70 -18.89 -15.89 -17.99
N ASP A 71 -18.19 -16.83 -18.61
CA ASP A 71 -16.90 -16.55 -19.26
C ASP A 71 -17.08 -15.87 -20.63
N ALA A 72 -15.95 -15.61 -21.31
CA ALA A 72 -15.93 -14.96 -22.61
C ALA A 72 -16.66 -15.74 -23.73
N HIS A 73 -16.97 -17.02 -23.50
CA HIS A 73 -17.74 -17.87 -24.41
C HIS A 73 -19.21 -17.99 -24.01
N GLY A 74 -19.63 -17.30 -22.93
CA GLY A 74 -20.97 -17.42 -22.38
C GLY A 74 -21.19 -18.70 -21.57
N SER A 75 -20.14 -19.46 -21.24
CA SER A 75 -20.25 -20.66 -20.42
C SER A 75 -20.38 -20.31 -18.95
N GLU A 76 -21.25 -21.01 -18.22
CA GLU A 76 -21.40 -20.85 -16.77
C GLU A 76 -20.18 -21.38 -16.01
N ARG A 77 -19.74 -20.59 -15.04
CA ARG A 77 -18.60 -20.86 -14.17
C ARG A 77 -18.97 -20.52 -12.74
N HIS A 78 -18.39 -21.22 -11.79
CA HIS A 78 -18.61 -20.98 -10.36
C HIS A 78 -17.30 -20.60 -9.68
N TRP A 79 -17.38 -19.67 -8.72
CA TRP A 79 -16.29 -19.26 -7.86
C TRP A 79 -16.75 -19.22 -6.40
N THR A 80 -15.82 -19.42 -5.46
CA THR A 80 -16.07 -19.20 -4.03
C THR A 80 -15.27 -17.99 -3.60
N GLY A 81 -15.94 -16.99 -3.02
CA GLY A 81 -15.31 -15.72 -2.64
C GLY A 81 -15.70 -15.26 -1.23
N LEU A 82 -14.89 -14.36 -0.69
CA LEU A 82 -15.10 -13.68 0.58
C LEU A 82 -15.38 -12.20 0.37
N GLU A 83 -16.20 -11.61 1.23
CA GLU A 83 -16.36 -10.15 1.36
C GLU A 83 -16.44 -9.74 2.83
N ARG A 84 -16.13 -8.48 3.13
CA ARG A 84 -16.30 -7.90 4.46
C ARG A 84 -17.72 -7.37 4.65
N THR A 85 -18.38 -7.81 5.70
CA THR A 85 -19.73 -7.33 6.08
C THR A 85 -19.72 -5.94 6.68
N THR A 86 -18.56 -5.49 7.21
CA THR A 86 -18.36 -4.13 7.73
C THR A 86 -18.48 -3.08 6.62
N THR A 87 -17.99 -3.42 5.43
CA THR A 87 -17.98 -2.54 4.25
C THR A 87 -19.26 -2.71 3.42
N TYR A 88 -19.76 -3.95 3.32
CA TYR A 88 -20.92 -4.31 2.52
C TYR A 88 -22.02 -4.92 3.43
N PRO A 89 -22.65 -4.10 4.30
CA PRO A 89 -23.71 -4.58 5.18
C PRO A 89 -24.89 -5.07 4.34
N LYS A 90 -25.61 -6.09 4.82
CA LYS A 90 -26.85 -6.51 4.17
C LYS A 90 -27.81 -5.33 4.14
N THR A 91 -28.21 -4.90 2.93
CA THR A 91 -29.42 -4.11 2.79
C THR A 91 -30.60 -5.03 3.07
N SER A 92 -31.40 -4.67 4.06
CA SER A 92 -32.67 -5.35 4.32
C SER A 92 -33.63 -5.08 3.16
N SER A 93 -33.83 -6.04 2.25
CA SER A 93 -35.15 -6.43 1.74
C SER A 93 -35.08 -7.48 0.62
N GLU A 94 -35.80 -8.56 0.86
CA GLU A 94 -36.67 -9.29 -0.09
C GLU A 94 -36.70 -8.80 -1.55
N GLY A 95 -36.43 -9.73 -2.47
CA GLY A 95 -36.97 -9.78 -3.83
C GLY A 95 -36.98 -8.52 -4.69
N VAL A 96 -35.98 -8.38 -5.57
CA VAL A 96 -36.19 -7.66 -6.85
C VAL A 96 -35.93 -8.64 -7.99
N THR A 97 -36.99 -9.31 -8.40
CA THR A 97 -37.13 -9.83 -9.76
C THR A 97 -37.35 -8.64 -10.70
N GLY A 98 -36.42 -8.44 -11.65
CA GLY A 98 -36.63 -7.77 -12.93
C GLY A 98 -37.08 -6.30 -12.93
N SER A 99 -36.20 -5.41 -13.37
CA SER A 99 -36.57 -4.31 -14.26
C SER A 99 -35.38 -3.90 -15.12
N THR A 100 -35.50 -4.17 -16.42
CA THR A 100 -34.80 -3.45 -17.48
C THR A 100 -35.48 -2.10 -17.65
N GLU A 101 -34.91 -1.02 -17.12
CA GLU A 101 -35.15 0.32 -17.63
C GLU A 101 -33.86 1.12 -17.66
N SER A 102 -33.61 1.65 -18.85
CA SER A 102 -32.60 2.64 -19.21
C SER A 102 -32.77 3.90 -18.36
N ALA A 103 -31.72 4.27 -17.63
CA ALA A 103 -31.54 5.60 -17.10
C ALA A 103 -30.13 6.06 -17.47
N GLU A 104 -30.05 7.13 -18.24
CA GLU A 104 -28.84 7.94 -18.39
C GLU A 104 -28.36 8.32 -16.99
N ALA A 105 -27.37 7.60 -16.49
CA ALA A 105 -26.74 7.90 -15.23
C ALA A 105 -26.01 9.24 -15.40
N GLN A 106 -26.54 10.28 -14.76
CA GLN A 106 -25.70 11.41 -14.37
C GLN A 106 -24.49 10.81 -13.64
N GLU A 107 -23.31 11.06 -14.19
CA GLU A 107 -22.00 10.69 -13.68
C GLU A 107 -21.74 11.49 -12.38
N GLN A 108 -22.53 11.24 -11.34
CA GLN A 108 -22.15 11.54 -9.98
C GLN A 108 -21.04 10.56 -9.64
N ASP A 109 -19.84 11.11 -9.45
CA ASP A 109 -18.63 10.41 -9.01
C ASP A 109 -18.96 9.46 -7.85
N THR A 110 -19.32 8.21 -8.17
CA THR A 110 -19.53 7.16 -7.18
C THR A 110 -18.13 6.76 -6.75
N GLN A 111 -17.59 7.50 -5.79
CA GLN A 111 -16.29 7.21 -5.21
C GLN A 111 -16.29 5.74 -4.78
N GLU A 112 -15.50 4.92 -5.47
CA GLU A 112 -15.51 3.48 -5.29
C GLU A 112 -15.23 3.12 -3.83
N ILE A 113 -16.12 2.32 -3.25
CA ILE A 113 -16.07 1.89 -1.84
C ILE A 113 -14.78 1.12 -1.58
N CYS A 114 -14.13 1.41 -0.45
CA CYS A 114 -12.88 0.83 -0.03
C CYS A 114 -12.96 0.39 1.43
N ASP A 115 -12.44 -0.80 1.75
CA ASP A 115 -12.56 -1.37 3.09
C ASP A 115 -11.62 -0.72 4.10
N ALA A 116 -10.41 -0.37 3.65
CA ALA A 116 -9.30 -0.06 4.54
C ALA A 116 -8.32 0.96 3.94
N VAL A 117 -7.51 1.53 4.81
CA VAL A 117 -6.31 2.29 4.46
C VAL A 117 -5.07 1.55 4.91
N VAL A 118 -3.98 1.73 4.17
CA VAL A 118 -2.65 1.25 4.54
C VAL A 118 -1.68 2.40 4.37
N VAL A 119 -0.94 2.71 5.42
CA VAL A 119 -0.09 3.89 5.49
C VAL A 119 1.36 3.45 5.29
N PHE A 120 2.06 4.07 4.36
CA PHE A 120 3.51 4.04 4.25
C PHE A 120 4.09 5.29 4.92
N PRO A 121 4.40 5.25 6.22
CA PRO A 121 4.98 6.38 6.92
C PRO A 121 6.51 6.38 6.82
N PHE A 122 7.09 7.47 6.34
CA PHE A 122 8.53 7.69 6.40
C PHE A 122 8.87 8.83 7.39
N LEU A 123 9.70 8.49 8.36
CA LEU A 123 10.16 9.36 9.43
C LEU A 123 11.43 10.08 9.00
N THR A 124 11.36 11.40 8.92
CA THR A 124 12.49 12.30 8.67
C THR A 124 12.95 12.93 9.98
N LYS A 125 14.27 13.07 10.13
CA LYS A 125 14.90 13.72 11.28
C LYS A 125 16.16 14.42 10.80
N GLN A 126 16.34 15.68 11.19
CA GLN A 126 17.52 16.45 10.78
C GLN A 126 18.81 15.73 11.20
N GLY A 127 19.71 15.52 10.24
CA GLY A 127 21.01 14.89 10.47
C GLY A 127 20.97 13.36 10.65
N ALA A 128 19.84 12.69 10.39
CA ALA A 128 19.73 11.25 10.45
C ALA A 128 19.12 10.66 9.16
N PRO A 129 19.45 9.40 8.81
CA PRO A 129 18.80 8.71 7.68
C PRO A 129 17.30 8.54 7.91
N THR A 130 16.52 8.64 6.82
CA THR A 130 15.08 8.39 6.83
C THR A 130 14.78 6.95 7.24
N ARG A 131 13.78 6.79 8.09
CA ARG A 131 13.28 5.49 8.55
C ARG A 131 11.85 5.28 8.08
N VAL A 132 11.42 4.03 8.03
CA VAL A 132 10.01 3.65 7.84
C VAL A 132 9.46 3.24 9.20
N VAL A 133 8.29 3.76 9.57
CA VAL A 133 7.59 3.32 10.77
C VAL A 133 6.71 2.12 10.39
N LEU A 134 7.05 0.96 10.91
CA LEU A 134 6.32 -0.29 10.67
C LEU A 134 5.64 -0.73 11.96
N ILE A 135 4.69 -1.64 11.81
CA ILE A 135 4.11 -2.38 12.92
C ILE A 135 4.43 -3.86 12.79
N ARG A 136 4.53 -4.51 13.94
CA ARG A 136 4.65 -5.96 14.08
C ARG A 136 3.47 -6.44 14.91
N GLN A 137 2.56 -7.17 14.29
CA GLN A 137 1.31 -7.63 14.88
C GLN A 137 1.15 -9.14 14.74
N PHE A 138 0.61 -9.79 15.76
CA PHE A 138 0.19 -11.19 15.62
C PHE A 138 -1.12 -11.25 14.83
N ARG A 139 -1.11 -11.89 13.67
CA ARG A 139 -2.32 -12.04 12.83
C ARG A 139 -2.88 -13.46 12.99
N PRO A 140 -4.02 -13.65 13.71
CA PRO A 140 -4.60 -14.98 13.92
C PRO A 140 -4.83 -15.79 12.64
N PRO A 141 -5.30 -15.22 11.50
CA PRO A 141 -5.45 -15.99 10.26
C PRO A 141 -4.15 -16.56 9.69
N VAL A 142 -3.01 -15.94 9.99
CA VAL A 142 -1.67 -16.40 9.57
C VAL A 142 -1.04 -17.29 10.65
N GLY A 143 -1.45 -17.13 11.91
CA GLY A 143 -0.91 -17.88 13.05
C GLY A 143 0.51 -17.48 13.46
N GLN A 144 0.99 -16.29 13.05
CA GLN A 144 2.32 -15.80 13.38
C GLN A 144 2.37 -14.27 13.46
N TRP A 145 3.49 -13.75 13.95
CA TRP A 145 3.81 -12.33 13.87
C TRP A 145 4.07 -11.92 12.42
N VAL A 146 3.40 -10.85 11.99
CA VAL A 146 3.54 -10.25 10.67
C VAL A 146 4.11 -8.86 10.85
N LEU A 147 5.13 -8.55 10.06
CA LEU A 147 5.66 -7.21 9.90
C LEU A 147 4.97 -6.55 8.72
N GLU A 148 4.31 -5.42 8.99
CA GLU A 148 3.41 -4.77 8.06
C GLU A 148 3.43 -3.24 8.22
N LEU A 149 2.78 -2.59 7.26
CA LEU A 149 2.50 -1.16 7.30
C LEU A 149 1.31 -0.90 8.23
N PRO A 150 1.27 0.23 8.97
CA PRO A 150 0.08 0.62 9.74
C PRO A 150 -1.17 0.64 8.85
N ALA A 151 -2.27 0.08 9.34
CA ALA A 151 -3.45 -0.12 8.51
C ALA A 151 -4.70 -0.45 9.35
N GLY A 152 -5.84 0.11 8.93
CA GLY A 152 -7.12 -0.26 9.52
C GLY A 152 -8.31 0.10 8.63
N LEU A 153 -9.50 -0.20 9.14
CA LEU A 153 -10.74 -0.05 8.40
C LEU A 153 -11.12 1.43 8.30
N ILE A 154 -11.80 1.78 7.21
CA ILE A 154 -12.40 3.12 7.06
C ILE A 154 -13.76 3.09 7.74
N ASP A 155 -13.96 3.99 8.71
CA ASP A 155 -15.25 4.09 9.39
C ASP A 155 -16.34 4.64 8.47
N ALA A 156 -17.60 4.40 8.85
CA ALA A 156 -18.74 4.86 8.06
C ALA A 156 -18.70 6.39 7.88
N LYS A 157 -18.66 6.84 6.62
CA LYS A 157 -18.55 8.26 6.20
C LYS A 157 -17.21 8.92 6.54
N GLU A 158 -16.22 8.16 7.00
CA GLU A 158 -14.86 8.64 7.21
C GLU A 158 -14.16 8.82 5.85
N VAL A 159 -13.45 9.93 5.70
CA VAL A 159 -12.63 10.19 4.51
C VAL A 159 -11.33 9.38 4.64
N PRO A 160 -10.83 8.71 3.57
CA PRO A 160 -9.66 7.84 3.69
C PRO A 160 -8.42 8.49 4.30
N GLU A 161 -8.12 9.75 3.99
CA GLU A 161 -7.00 10.47 4.58
C GLU A 161 -7.15 10.65 6.10
N VAL A 162 -8.39 10.82 6.59
CA VAL A 162 -8.68 10.91 8.03
C VAL A 162 -8.45 9.56 8.69
N ALA A 163 -8.98 8.49 8.10
CA ALA A 163 -8.75 7.11 8.56
C ALA A 163 -7.25 6.82 8.65
N ALA A 164 -6.49 7.16 7.62
CA ALA A 164 -5.05 6.89 7.57
C ALA A 164 -4.28 7.59 8.69
N MET A 165 -4.61 8.85 8.99
CA MET A 165 -3.97 9.60 10.06
C MET A 165 -4.41 9.10 11.45
N ARG A 166 -5.66 8.67 11.60
CA ARG A 166 -6.21 8.06 12.82
C ARG A 166 -5.49 6.73 13.11
N GLU A 167 -5.50 5.80 12.16
CA GLU A 167 -4.86 4.48 12.27
C GLU A 167 -3.35 4.60 12.53
N LEU A 168 -2.65 5.50 11.82
CA LEU A 168 -1.24 5.78 12.10
C LEU A 168 -1.02 6.21 13.56
N LYS A 169 -1.89 7.07 14.09
CA LYS A 169 -1.79 7.57 15.46
C LYS A 169 -2.13 6.50 16.49
N GLU A 170 -3.19 5.74 16.26
CA GLU A 170 -3.67 4.66 17.14
C GLU A 170 -2.60 3.57 17.24
N GLU A 171 -2.13 3.05 16.11
CA GLU A 171 -1.22 1.91 16.09
C GLU A 171 0.23 2.28 16.41
N THR A 172 0.67 3.52 16.19
CA THR A 172 2.10 3.89 16.34
C THR A 172 2.38 5.03 17.31
N GLY A 173 1.37 5.82 17.66
CA GLY A 173 1.52 7.04 18.45
C GLY A 173 2.08 8.24 17.68
N TYR A 174 2.49 8.09 16.41
CA TYR A 174 2.96 9.20 15.58
C TYR A 174 1.82 10.05 15.03
N VAL A 175 2.09 11.34 14.85
CA VAL A 175 1.22 12.25 14.08
C VAL A 175 1.85 12.47 12.71
N GLY A 176 1.10 12.17 11.65
CA GLY A 176 1.55 12.41 10.28
C GLY A 176 1.60 13.91 9.98
N SER A 177 2.72 14.38 9.43
CA SER A 177 2.95 15.78 9.07
C SER A 177 2.25 16.14 7.76
N ARG A 178 2.26 15.22 6.78
CA ARG A 178 1.67 15.46 5.46
C ARG A 178 1.38 14.16 4.71
N VAL A 179 0.21 14.06 4.09
CA VAL A 179 -0.06 13.05 3.05
C VAL A 179 0.57 13.51 1.74
N LEU A 180 1.53 12.76 1.22
CA LEU A 180 2.17 13.05 -0.06
C LEU A 180 1.42 12.46 -1.24
N HIS A 181 0.80 11.30 -1.04
CA HIS A 181 0.08 10.59 -2.07
C HIS A 181 -1.01 9.72 -1.46
N MET A 182 -2.13 9.62 -2.15
CA MET A 182 -3.17 8.63 -1.90
C MET A 182 -3.48 7.91 -3.20
N GLY A 183 -3.37 6.58 -3.19
CA GLY A 183 -3.73 5.74 -4.32
C GLY A 183 -5.25 5.63 -4.52
N PRO A 184 -5.69 5.13 -5.70
CA PRO A 184 -7.06 4.69 -5.88
C PRO A 184 -7.37 3.48 -4.96
N PRO A 185 -8.62 3.02 -4.86
CA PRO A 185 -8.91 1.73 -4.26
C PRO A 185 -8.18 0.62 -5.03
N MET A 186 -7.43 -0.21 -4.31
CA MET A 186 -6.63 -1.31 -4.85
C MET A 186 -7.11 -2.63 -4.25
N VAL A 187 -7.24 -3.66 -5.07
CA VAL A 187 -7.61 -5.00 -4.62
C VAL A 187 -6.45 -5.70 -3.89
N ASN A 188 -6.75 -6.38 -2.78
CA ASN A 188 -5.73 -7.01 -1.94
C ASN A 188 -5.40 -8.46 -2.32
N ASP A 189 -6.44 -9.28 -2.53
CA ASP A 189 -6.32 -10.70 -2.89
C ASP A 189 -7.50 -11.09 -3.79
N GLN A 190 -7.44 -10.62 -5.04
CA GLN A 190 -8.52 -10.67 -6.03
C GLN A 190 -8.91 -12.08 -6.47
N GLY A 191 -8.12 -13.10 -6.12
CA GLY A 191 -8.48 -14.50 -6.34
C GLY A 191 -9.46 -15.05 -5.29
N VAL A 192 -9.55 -14.40 -4.13
CA VAL A 192 -10.28 -14.90 -2.96
C VAL A 192 -11.32 -13.90 -2.47
N THR A 193 -11.01 -12.61 -2.47
CA THR A 193 -11.81 -11.56 -1.83
C THR A 193 -12.02 -10.34 -2.73
N ASN A 194 -13.14 -9.64 -2.53
CA ASN A 194 -13.39 -8.33 -3.14
C ASN A 194 -12.78 -7.16 -2.33
N GLY A 195 -12.04 -7.46 -1.26
CA GLY A 195 -11.48 -6.48 -0.34
C GLY A 195 -10.48 -5.55 -1.01
N LYS A 196 -10.66 -4.26 -0.77
CA LYS A 196 -9.85 -3.16 -1.29
C LYS A 196 -9.19 -2.38 -0.16
N CYS A 197 -8.01 -1.85 -0.42
CA CYS A 197 -7.42 -0.80 0.40
C CYS A 197 -6.97 0.41 -0.43
N ARG A 198 -6.81 1.55 0.22
CA ARG A 198 -6.05 2.68 -0.33
C ARG A 198 -4.68 2.71 0.32
N LEU A 199 -3.63 2.83 -0.49
CA LEU A 199 -2.27 3.07 0.01
C LEU A 199 -2.02 4.57 0.12
N LEU A 200 -1.51 5.03 1.25
CA LEU A 200 -1.13 6.42 1.47
C LEU A 200 0.35 6.55 1.79
N LEU A 201 1.03 7.49 1.16
CA LEU A 201 2.41 7.86 1.50
C LEU A 201 2.38 9.05 2.45
N VAL A 202 2.88 8.88 3.68
CA VAL A 202 2.79 9.90 4.74
C VAL A 202 4.18 10.28 5.25
N GLU A 203 4.46 11.57 5.25
CA GLU A 203 5.65 12.14 5.89
C GLU A 203 5.39 12.27 7.40
N ILE A 204 6.34 11.83 8.21
CA ILE A 204 6.41 12.11 9.64
C ILE A 204 7.70 12.87 9.90
N ARG A 205 7.61 14.06 10.49
CA ARG A 205 8.78 14.82 10.96
C ARG A 205 9.00 14.59 12.44
N ASP A 206 10.20 14.16 12.81
CA ASP A 206 10.58 13.85 14.20
C ASP A 206 10.41 15.08 15.12
N GLU A 207 10.70 16.28 14.63
CA GLU A 207 10.58 17.53 15.39
C GLU A 207 9.13 17.94 15.71
N GLU A 208 8.14 17.39 15.01
CA GLU A 208 6.71 17.66 15.24
C GLU A 208 6.09 16.72 16.28
N GLN A 209 6.85 15.71 16.75
CA GLN A 209 6.32 14.66 17.61
C GLN A 209 6.40 15.02 19.10
N GLN A 210 5.36 14.66 19.86
CA GLN A 210 5.33 14.82 21.31
C GLN A 210 5.80 13.55 22.00
N SER A 211 6.85 13.66 22.83
CA SER A 211 7.36 12.55 23.63
C SER A 211 6.67 12.47 25.00
N PRO A 212 6.36 11.26 25.51
CA PRO A 212 6.52 9.97 24.81
C PRO A 212 5.42 9.75 23.76
N LEU A 213 5.77 9.03 22.69
CA LEU A 213 4.76 8.49 21.77
C LEU A 213 3.87 7.50 22.51
N LYS A 214 2.57 7.59 22.31
CA LYS A 214 1.57 6.73 22.96
C LYS A 214 0.64 6.16 21.90
N GLN A 215 0.66 4.83 21.77
CA GLN A 215 -0.35 4.08 21.01
C GLN A 215 -1.71 4.18 21.72
N GLN A 216 -2.78 4.07 20.95
CA GLN A 216 -4.17 3.98 21.41
C GLN A 216 -4.79 2.73 20.80
N LEU A 217 -4.27 1.57 21.22
CA LEU A 217 -4.67 0.27 20.68
C LEU A 217 -6.03 -0.16 21.23
N GLU A 218 -6.80 -0.86 20.40
CA GLU A 218 -7.98 -1.58 20.84
C GLU A 218 -7.61 -2.78 21.74
N PRO A 219 -8.53 -3.29 22.59
CA PRO A 219 -8.21 -4.35 23.56
C PRO A 219 -7.66 -5.66 22.96
N ASP A 220 -8.02 -5.98 21.72
CA ASP A 220 -7.58 -7.16 20.98
C ASP A 220 -6.38 -6.92 20.06
N GLU A 221 -5.87 -5.69 20.00
CA GLU A 221 -4.69 -5.33 19.23
C GLU A 221 -3.40 -5.58 19.99
N ILE A 222 -2.56 -6.45 19.42
CA ILE A 222 -1.23 -6.76 19.94
C ILE A 222 -0.20 -6.26 18.94
N ILE A 223 0.14 -4.98 19.04
CA ILE A 223 0.94 -4.26 18.05
C ILE A 223 2.21 -3.68 18.67
N HIS A 224 3.34 -3.94 18.03
CA HIS A 224 4.62 -3.32 18.37
C HIS A 224 5.12 -2.43 17.23
N VAL A 225 5.50 -1.18 17.57
CA VAL A 225 6.14 -0.27 16.61
C VAL A 225 7.57 -0.72 16.35
N VAL A 226 7.97 -0.79 15.08
CA VAL A 226 9.32 -1.12 14.65
C VAL A 226 9.80 -0.11 13.61
N HIS A 227 11.03 0.40 13.79
CA HIS A 227 11.63 1.31 12.81
C HIS A 227 12.59 0.55 11.90
N ALA A 228 12.33 0.60 10.61
CA ALA A 228 13.20 0.07 9.58
C ALA A 228 13.97 1.21 8.88
N PRO A 229 15.19 0.98 8.39
CA PRO A 229 15.82 1.95 7.50
C PRO A 229 15.08 1.98 6.16
N LEU A 230 14.94 3.16 5.54
CA LEU A 230 14.38 3.27 4.19
C LEU A 230 15.40 2.74 3.15
N GLU A 231 16.65 3.14 3.29
CA GLU A 231 17.77 2.59 2.51
C GLU A 231 18.09 1.17 3.00
N GLY A 232 18.19 0.22 2.08
CA GLY A 232 18.43 -1.19 2.44
C GLY A 232 17.21 -1.90 3.07
N LEU A 233 15.99 -1.38 2.86
CA LEU A 233 14.78 -1.96 3.44
C LEU A 233 14.58 -3.44 3.09
N VAL A 234 14.85 -3.86 1.85
CA VAL A 234 14.74 -5.27 1.42
C VAL A 234 15.63 -6.17 2.27
N ASP A 235 16.92 -5.86 2.36
CA ASP A 235 17.89 -6.65 3.13
C ASP A 235 17.49 -6.72 4.60
N TRP A 236 16.95 -5.61 5.15
CA TRP A 236 16.46 -5.56 6.52
C TRP A 236 15.23 -6.45 6.74
N LEU A 237 14.27 -6.47 5.80
CA LEU A 237 13.08 -7.33 5.85
C LEU A 237 13.43 -8.81 5.76
N GLU A 238 14.29 -9.20 4.81
CA GLU A 238 14.76 -10.57 4.65
C GLU A 238 15.51 -11.06 5.90
N ALA A 239 16.32 -10.18 6.49
CA ALA A 239 17.02 -10.46 7.73
C ALA A 239 16.06 -10.70 8.91
N ARG A 240 14.95 -9.94 9.02
CA ARG A 240 13.90 -10.20 10.02
C ARG A 240 13.18 -11.53 9.77
N LYS A 241 12.85 -11.83 8.51
CA LYS A 241 12.25 -13.13 8.13
C LYS A 241 13.11 -14.30 8.61
N LEU A 242 14.43 -14.21 8.43
CA LEU A 242 15.36 -15.27 8.77
C LEU A 242 15.62 -15.38 10.28
N ARG A 243 15.86 -14.25 10.98
CA ARG A 243 16.27 -14.23 12.39
C ARG A 243 15.09 -14.25 13.36
N GLU A 244 14.11 -13.38 13.13
CA GLU A 244 12.97 -13.15 14.03
C GLU A 244 11.73 -13.98 13.66
N LYS A 245 11.79 -14.67 12.50
CA LYS A 245 10.70 -15.51 11.95
C LYS A 245 9.42 -14.75 11.64
N ASP A 246 9.50 -13.43 11.49
CA ASP A 246 8.37 -12.60 11.11
C ASP A 246 7.88 -12.98 9.71
N ALA A 247 6.58 -13.10 9.50
CA ALA A 247 6.01 -12.99 8.16
C ALA A 247 6.16 -11.54 7.68
N ILE A 248 6.33 -11.35 6.37
CA ILE A 248 6.48 -10.03 5.77
C ILE A 248 5.24 -9.80 4.92
N ASP A 249 4.55 -8.68 5.16
CA ASP A 249 3.42 -8.28 4.33
C ASP A 249 3.84 -8.08 2.87
N ALA A 250 3.01 -8.56 1.94
CA ALA A 250 3.34 -8.53 0.51
C ALA A 250 3.43 -7.09 -0.03
N ARG A 251 2.56 -6.17 0.42
CA ARG A 251 2.58 -4.77 -0.03
C ARG A 251 3.84 -4.07 0.45
N LEU A 252 4.21 -4.27 1.72
CA LEU A 252 5.47 -3.79 2.28
C LEU A 252 6.68 -4.29 1.48
N TYR A 253 6.74 -5.59 1.17
CA TYR A 253 7.84 -6.16 0.41
C TYR A 253 7.89 -5.66 -1.04
N SER A 254 6.73 -5.53 -1.70
CA SER A 254 6.64 -4.95 -3.05
C SER A 254 7.17 -3.52 -3.09
N TYR A 255 6.85 -2.69 -2.09
CA TYR A 255 7.39 -1.34 -2.00
C TYR A 255 8.90 -1.35 -1.80
N ALA A 256 9.40 -2.18 -0.88
CA ALA A 256 10.84 -2.32 -0.63
C ALA A 256 11.60 -2.76 -1.88
N LEU A 257 11.08 -3.74 -2.62
CA LEU A 257 11.64 -4.19 -3.90
C LEU A 257 11.66 -3.06 -4.94
N GLY A 258 10.57 -2.28 -5.05
CA GLY A 258 10.50 -1.12 -5.93
C GLY A 258 11.61 -0.12 -5.63
N LEU A 259 11.81 0.23 -4.34
CA LEU A 259 12.92 1.10 -3.92
C LEU A 259 14.29 0.49 -4.20
N HIS A 260 14.47 -0.81 -3.97
CA HIS A 260 15.75 -1.49 -4.21
C HIS A 260 16.10 -1.59 -5.70
N ALA A 261 15.09 -1.72 -6.56
CA ALA A 261 15.28 -1.82 -8.00
C ALA A 261 15.73 -0.49 -8.63
N LEU A 262 15.30 0.67 -8.11
CA LEU A 262 15.54 1.97 -8.74
C LEU A 262 17.04 2.37 -8.83
N PRO A 263 17.89 2.18 -7.79
CA PRO A 263 19.33 2.46 -7.89
C PRO A 263 20.09 1.57 -8.89
N ARG A 264 19.50 0.45 -9.34
CA ARG A 264 20.15 -0.53 -10.24
C ARG A 264 19.45 -0.70 -11.59
N GLY A 265 18.18 -0.32 -11.70
CA GLY A 265 17.29 -0.62 -12.84
C GLY A 265 17.04 0.53 -13.82
N LEU A 266 17.47 1.76 -13.51
CA LEU A 266 17.40 2.90 -14.42
C LEU A 266 18.76 3.38 -14.94
N GLY A 267 19.80 2.57 -14.73
CA GLY A 267 21.17 2.93 -15.08
C GLY A 267 21.71 3.96 -14.10
N ASN A 268 22.66 3.53 -13.27
CA ASN A 268 23.71 4.45 -12.89
C ASN A 268 24.42 4.86 -14.18
N SER A 269 24.03 5.99 -14.77
CA SER A 269 24.98 6.83 -15.49
C SER A 269 25.90 7.44 -14.43
N ALA A 270 26.75 6.58 -13.85
CA ALA A 270 27.93 7.04 -13.15
C ALA A 270 28.79 7.77 -14.19
N ASN A 271 29.02 9.06 -13.91
CA ASN A 271 29.96 10.01 -14.50
C ASN A 271 31.01 9.45 -15.47
#